data_AF-A0A444Z9Y0-F1
#
_entry.id   AF-A0A444Z9Y0-F1
#
_cell.length_a   1.000
_cell.length_b   1.000
_cell.length_c   1.000
_cell.angle_alpha   90.00
_cell.angle_beta   90.00
_cell.angle_gamma   90.00
#
_symmetry.space_group_name_H-M   'P 1'
#
loop_
_entity.id
_entity.type
_entity.pdbx_description
1 polymer ?
#
loop_
_entity_poly.entity_id
_entity_poly.type
_entity_poly.pdbx_seq_one_letter_code
_entity_poly.pdbx_strand_id
1 'polypeptide(L)'
;MEHAELSTEQVLRRDIPWETYVSTKLISGTTLQLLRRYDHRSETHRAQLLHEDGPAYVRMFVHVLRDIFKEETVEYVLALIDEMLTANPKRARLFHDKTLADEDTYEPFLS
;
A
#
# COMPACT_ATOMS: atom_id res chain seq x y z
N MET A 1 0.13 -23.47 16.74
CA MET A 1 1.51 -23.08 16.38
C MET A 1 1.62 -21.61 16.73
N GLU A 2 2.58 -21.26 17.59
CA GLU A 2 2.88 -19.88 17.94
C GLU A 2 3.44 -19.24 16.66
N HIS A 3 2.61 -18.52 15.91
CA HIS A 3 3.10 -17.71 14.79
C HIS A 3 3.99 -16.65 15.43
N ALA A 4 5.30 -16.76 15.24
CA ALA A 4 6.21 -15.68 15.60
C ALA A 4 5.73 -14.43 14.84
N GLU A 5 5.35 -13.38 15.57
CA GLU A 5 4.93 -12.11 14.99
C GLU A 5 6.08 -11.59 14.11
N LEU A 6 5.84 -11.51 12.80
CA LEU A 6 6.81 -10.96 11.86
C LEU A 6 6.90 -9.45 12.08
N SER A 7 8.12 -8.91 12.13
CA SER A 7 8.30 -7.46 12.20
C SER A 7 8.01 -6.79 10.86
N THR A 8 7.59 -5.51 10.87
CA THR A 8 7.40 -4.69 9.67
C THR A 8 8.63 -4.77 8.74
N GLU A 9 9.84 -4.70 9.30
CA GLU A 9 11.09 -4.81 8.54
C GLU A 9 11.24 -6.17 7.82
N GLN A 10 10.86 -7.28 8.47
CA GLN A 10 10.93 -8.61 7.85
C GLN A 10 9.94 -8.74 6.69
N VAL A 11 8.73 -8.21 6.87
CA VAL A 11 7.69 -8.20 5.84
C VAL A 11 8.15 -7.41 4.62
N LEU A 12 8.77 -6.25 4.81
CA LEU A 12 9.21 -5.36 3.73
C LEU A 12 10.41 -5.88 2.90
N ARG A 13 11.04 -6.98 3.32
CA ARG A 13 12.09 -7.66 2.54
C ARG A 13 11.55 -8.61 1.48
N ARG A 14 10.23 -8.86 1.47
CA ARG A 14 9.60 -9.75 0.49
C ARG A 14 9.65 -9.16 -0.90
N ASP A 15 9.84 -10.04 -1.89
CA ASP A 15 9.71 -9.69 -3.30
C ASP A 15 8.27 -9.97 -3.74
N ILE A 16 7.50 -8.92 -3.98
CA ILE A 16 6.11 -9.03 -4.39
C ILE A 16 6.03 -9.05 -5.91
N PRO A 17 5.39 -10.06 -6.53
CA PRO A 17 5.36 -10.21 -7.98
C PRO A 17 4.35 -9.27 -8.64
N TRP A 18 4.58 -7.95 -8.56
CA TRP A 18 3.68 -6.90 -9.07
C TRP A 18 3.35 -7.06 -10.56
N GLU A 19 4.31 -7.52 -11.37
CA GLU A 19 4.10 -7.77 -12.81
C GLU A 19 3.04 -8.83 -13.07
N THR A 20 3.01 -9.88 -12.25
CA THR A 20 2.00 -10.93 -12.35
C THR A 20 0.62 -10.34 -12.12
N TYR A 21 0.46 -9.47 -11.11
CA TYR A 21 -0.82 -8.84 -10.80
C TYR A 21 -1.30 -7.88 -11.89
N VAL A 22 -0.40 -7.17 -12.58
CA VAL A 22 -0.78 -6.41 -13.78
C VAL A 22 -1.21 -7.35 -14.91
N SER A 23 -0.46 -8.44 -15.15
CA SER A 23 -0.74 -9.38 -16.24
C SER A 23 -2.10 -10.07 -16.07
N THR A 24 -2.50 -10.35 -14.83
CA THR A 24 -3.80 -10.93 -14.47
C THR A 24 -4.90 -9.89 -14.31
N LYS A 25 -4.59 -8.60 -14.54
CA LYS A 25 -5.52 -7.46 -14.40
C LYS A 25 -6.07 -7.27 -12.99
N LEU A 26 -5.36 -7.74 -11.97
CA LEU A 26 -5.69 -7.46 -10.57
C LEU A 26 -5.27 -6.05 -10.16
N ILE A 27 -4.29 -5.46 -10.85
CA ILE A 27 -3.94 -4.05 -10.69
C ILE A 27 -3.74 -3.37 -12.04
N SER A 28 -3.94 -2.05 -12.08
CA SER A 28 -3.75 -1.26 -13.30
C SER A 28 -2.27 -0.98 -13.59
N GLY A 29 -1.95 -0.62 -14.84
CA GLY A 29 -0.61 -0.15 -15.20
C GLY A 29 -0.20 1.14 -14.47
N THR A 30 -1.15 2.01 -14.14
CA THR A 30 -0.92 3.21 -13.33
C THR A 30 -0.55 2.84 -11.89
N THR A 31 -1.24 1.86 -11.30
CA THR A 31 -0.95 1.31 -9.97
C THR A 31 0.49 0.79 -9.93
N LEU A 32 0.91 0.00 -10.93
CA LEU A 32 2.28 -0.51 -11.03
C LEU A 32 3.32 0.61 -11.14
N GLN A 33 3.06 1.67 -11.92
CA GLN A 33 3.98 2.79 -12.03
C GLN A 33 4.16 3.53 -10.71
N LEU A 34 3.08 3.76 -9.95
CA LEU A 34 3.14 4.37 -8.63
C LEU A 34 3.92 3.46 -7.65
N LEU A 35 3.63 2.15 -7.64
CA LEU A 35 4.37 1.18 -6.83
C LEU A 35 5.87 1.24 -7.12
N ARG A 36 6.30 1.13 -8.38
CA ARG A 36 7.73 1.19 -8.75
C ARG A 36 8.43 2.49 -8.36
N ARG A 37 7.70 3.60 -8.24
CA ARG A 37 8.23 4.88 -7.79
C ARG A 37 8.37 4.95 -6.28
N TYR A 38 7.51 4.27 -5.52
CA TYR A 38 7.47 4.32 -4.07
C TYR A 38 8.27 3.20 -3.40
N ASP A 39 8.21 2.01 -3.99
CA ASP A 39 8.70 0.77 -3.41
C ASP A 39 10.23 0.70 -3.36
N HIS A 40 10.75 0.11 -2.28
CA HIS A 40 12.19 0.05 -1.96
C HIS A 40 12.96 1.39 -2.03
N ARG A 41 12.26 2.52 -1.92
CA ARG A 41 12.87 3.85 -1.87
C ARG A 41 13.16 4.30 -0.45
N SER A 42 14.11 5.22 -0.30
CA SER A 42 14.40 5.85 0.98
C SER A 42 13.19 6.64 1.51
N GLU A 43 13.10 6.77 2.83
CA GLU A 43 12.03 7.55 3.48
C GLU A 43 11.95 8.97 2.90
N THR A 44 13.08 9.64 2.70
CA THR A 44 13.12 11.00 2.15
C THR A 44 12.49 11.09 0.75
N HIS A 45 12.74 10.09 -0.11
CA HIS A 45 12.15 10.07 -1.45
C HIS A 45 10.64 9.77 -1.38
N ARG A 46 10.23 8.79 -0.56
CA ARG A 46 8.82 8.50 -0.32
C ARG A 46 8.09 9.74 0.24
N ALA A 47 8.72 10.48 1.14
CA ALA A 47 8.19 11.72 1.70
C ALA A 47 7.93 12.80 0.64
N GLN A 48 8.84 12.95 -0.34
CA GLN A 48 8.66 13.87 -1.47
C GLN A 48 7.46 13.45 -2.33
N LEU A 49 7.36 12.17 -2.69
CA LEU A 49 6.25 11.66 -3.49
C LEU A 49 4.89 11.87 -2.78
N LEU A 50 4.84 11.63 -1.47
CA LEU A 50 3.64 11.84 -0.66
C LEU A 50 3.28 13.32 -0.47
N HIS A 51 4.28 14.20 -0.52
CA HIS A 51 4.04 15.64 -0.50
C HIS A 51 3.47 16.14 -1.83
N GLU A 52 3.98 15.63 -2.95
CA GLU A 52 3.58 16.02 -4.30
C GLU A 52 2.21 15.45 -4.68
N ASP A 53 1.97 14.15 -4.44
CA ASP A 53 0.79 13.43 -4.93
C ASP A 53 0.30 12.36 -3.93
N GLY A 54 0.32 12.68 -2.64
CA GLY A 54 -0.07 11.76 -1.56
C GLY A 54 -1.40 11.01 -1.77
N PRO A 55 -2.49 11.67 -2.21
CA PRO A 55 -3.76 10.98 -2.45
C PRO A 55 -3.68 9.88 -3.51
N ALA A 56 -2.89 10.04 -4.58
CA ALA A 56 -2.73 8.99 -5.58
C ALA A 56 -2.04 7.74 -5.00
N TYR A 57 -1.04 7.92 -4.14
CA TYR A 57 -0.37 6.81 -3.47
C TYR A 57 -1.28 6.10 -2.45
N VAL A 58 -2.06 6.85 -1.68
CA VAL A 58 -3.03 6.24 -0.76
C VAL A 58 -4.10 5.46 -1.53
N ARG A 59 -4.65 6.03 -2.60
CA ARG A 59 -5.61 5.32 -3.45
C ARG A 59 -5.02 4.05 -4.04
N MET A 60 -3.77 4.12 -4.51
CA MET A 60 -3.03 2.95 -4.99
C MET A 60 -2.95 1.86 -3.91
N PHE A 61 -2.59 2.19 -2.67
CA PHE A 61 -2.55 1.19 -1.60
C PHE A 61 -3.92 0.58 -1.30
N VAL A 62 -4.96 1.41 -1.21
CA VAL A 62 -6.34 0.94 -0.95
C VAL A 62 -6.84 0.03 -2.07
N HIS A 63 -6.58 0.37 -3.34
CA HIS A 63 -6.93 -0.48 -4.48
C HIS A 63 -6.22 -1.84 -4.43
N VAL A 64 -4.92 -1.85 -4.14
CA VAL A 64 -4.18 -3.12 -4.00
C VAL A 64 -4.77 -3.98 -2.88
N LEU A 65 -5.10 -3.39 -1.72
CA LEU A 65 -5.71 -4.11 -0.60
C LEU A 65 -7.12 -4.63 -0.91
N ARG A 66 -7.86 -3.95 -1.78
CA ARG A 66 -9.20 -4.41 -2.23
C ARG A 66 -9.10 -5.55 -3.22
N ASP A 67 -8.22 -5.44 -4.20
CA ASP A 67 -8.21 -6.34 -5.36
C ASP A 67 -7.33 -7.59 -5.15
N ILE A 68 -6.39 -7.55 -4.20
CA ILE A 68 -5.45 -8.64 -3.94
C ILE A 68 -5.58 -9.15 -2.50
N PHE A 69 -6.05 -10.39 -2.37
CA PHE A 69 -6.24 -11.08 -1.08
C PHE A 69 -5.10 -12.03 -0.71
N LYS A 70 -3.99 -12.04 -1.47
CA LYS A 70 -2.84 -12.89 -1.13
C LYS A 70 -2.19 -12.36 0.16
N GLU A 71 -2.20 -13.17 1.21
CA GLU A 71 -1.71 -12.82 2.57
C GLU A 71 -0.39 -12.05 2.55
N GLU A 72 0.65 -12.59 1.91
CA GLU A 72 1.97 -11.96 1.84
C GLU A 72 1.94 -10.55 1.22
N THR A 73 1.05 -10.31 0.25
CA THR A 73 0.89 -9.02 -0.43
C THR A 73 0.10 -8.04 0.43
N VAL A 74 -0.96 -8.51 1.08
CA VAL A 74 -1.74 -7.69 2.03
C VAL A 74 -0.84 -7.23 3.17
N GLU A 75 -0.12 -8.15 3.80
CA GLU A 75 0.85 -7.83 4.86
C GLU A 75 1.90 -6.83 4.39
N TYR A 76 2.43 -7.00 3.17
CA TYR A 76 3.43 -6.10 2.60
C TYR A 76 2.90 -4.66 2.43
N VAL A 77 1.69 -4.52 1.88
CA VAL A 77 1.08 -3.20 1.67
C VAL A 77 0.74 -2.55 3.01
N LEU A 78 0.22 -3.32 3.97
CA LEU A 78 -0.01 -2.82 5.33
C LEU A 78 1.29 -2.38 6.00
N ALA A 79 2.40 -3.11 5.82
CA ALA A 79 3.71 -2.72 6.32
C ALA A 79 4.23 -1.42 5.66
N LEU A 80 3.99 -1.20 4.36
CA LEU A 80 4.30 0.07 3.69
C LEU A 80 3.49 1.24 4.25
N ILE A 81 2.21 1.02 4.55
CA ILE A 81 1.34 2.03 5.19
C ILE A 81 1.81 2.29 6.62
N ASP A 82 2.16 1.24 7.37
CA ASP A 82 2.68 1.35 8.74
C ASP A 82 3.97 2.19 8.78
N GLU A 83 4.95 1.92 7.92
CA GLU A 83 6.15 2.75 7.78
C GLU A 83 5.81 4.20 7.43
N MET A 84 4.87 4.39 6.48
CA MET A 84 4.45 5.72 6.03
C MET A 84 3.89 6.57 7.19
N LEU A 85 3.02 5.97 8.02
CA LEU A 85 2.36 6.61 9.14
C LEU A 85 3.28 6.75 10.35
N THR A 86 4.13 5.75 10.61
CA THR A 86 5.14 5.80 11.69
C THR A 86 6.13 6.93 11.44
N ALA A 87 6.59 7.11 10.20
CA ALA A 87 7.50 8.21 9.84
C ALA A 87 6.84 9.60 9.99
N ASN A 88 5.53 9.72 9.73
CA ASN A 88 4.79 10.96 9.97
C ASN A 88 3.29 10.70 10.15
N PRO A 89 2.77 10.70 11.40
CA PRO A 89 1.37 10.41 11.68
C PRO A 89 0.39 11.38 11.02
N LYS A 90 0.81 12.61 10.69
CA LYS A 90 -0.05 13.59 10.00
C LYS A 90 -0.40 13.16 8.58
N ARG A 91 0.32 12.20 8.00
CA ARG A 91 0.01 11.60 6.69
C ARG A 91 -1.31 10.82 6.70
N ALA A 92 -1.83 10.45 7.88
CA ALA A 92 -3.17 9.86 8.01
C ALA A 92 -4.27 10.72 7.35
N ARG A 93 -4.09 12.05 7.28
CA ARG A 93 -5.03 12.95 6.59
C ARG A 93 -5.22 12.64 5.09
N LEU A 94 -4.24 11.98 4.46
CA LEU A 94 -4.31 11.57 3.05
C LEU A 94 -5.40 10.52 2.82
N PHE A 95 -5.77 9.76 3.85
CA PHE A 95 -6.87 8.77 3.80
C PHE A 95 -8.26 9.43 3.92
N HIS A 96 -8.34 10.74 4.21
CA HIS A 96 -9.60 11.47 4.24
C HIS A 96 -10.03 12.00 2.85
N ASP A 97 -9.29 11.66 1.80
CA ASP A 97 -9.65 12.05 0.45
C ASP A 97 -11.01 11.45 0.05
N LYS A 98 -11.96 12.31 -0.32
CA LYS A 98 -13.33 11.92 -0.68
C LYS A 98 -13.40 11.01 -1.92
N THR A 99 -12.37 11.03 -2.76
CA THR A 99 -12.26 10.12 -3.90
C THR A 99 -12.07 8.65 -3.47
N LEU A 100 -11.73 8.40 -2.21
CA LEU A 100 -11.70 7.05 -1.63
C LEU A 100 -13.09 6.61 -1.14
N ALA A 101 -14.00 7.55 -0.87
CA ALA A 101 -15.28 7.26 -0.22
C ALA A 101 -16.35 6.67 -1.16
N ASP A 102 -16.13 6.70 -2.48
CA ASP A 102 -17.09 6.23 -3.47
C ASP A 102 -16.98 4.72 -3.78
N GLU A 103 -15.85 4.11 -3.45
CA GLU A 103 -15.70 2.66 -3.53
C GLU A 103 -15.68 2.09 -2.12
N ASP A 104 -16.34 0.96 -1.90
CA ASP A 104 -16.47 0.19 -0.65
C ASP A 104 -15.12 -0.09 0.03
N THR A 105 -14.49 0.95 0.58
CA THR A 105 -13.11 0.96 1.07
C THR A 105 -12.95 0.16 2.35
N TYR A 106 -14.06 -0.09 3.04
CA TYR A 106 -14.09 -0.83 4.30
C TYR A 106 -14.78 -2.19 4.20
N GLU A 107 -15.29 -2.60 3.03
CA GLU A 107 -15.91 -3.92 2.86
C GLU A 107 -15.03 -5.07 3.40
N PRO A 108 -13.70 -5.10 3.15
CA PRO A 108 -12.84 -6.17 3.69
C PRO A 108 -12.75 -6.24 5.22
N PHE A 109 -13.18 -5.18 5.93
CA PHE A 109 -13.19 -5.10 7.40
C PHE A 109 -14.60 -5.19 8.00
N LEU A 110 -15.64 -5.22 7.17
CA LEU A 110 -17.04 -5.22 7.59
C LEU A 110 -17.70 -6.62 7.47
N SER A 111 -16.99 -7.60 6.92
CA SER A 111 -17.41 -9.01 6.83
C SER A 111 -16.95 -9.85 8.01
#